data_AF-A0A0G0NS27-F1
#
_entry.id   AF-A0A0G0NS27-F1
#
_cell.length_a   1.000
_cell.length_b   1.000
_cell.length_c   1.000
_cell.angle_alpha   90.00
_cell.angle_beta   90.00
_cell.angle_gamma   90.00
#
_symmetry.space_group_name_H-M   'P 1'
#
loop_
_entity.id
_entity.type
_entity.pdbx_description
1 polymer ?
#
loop_
_entity_poly.entity_id
_entity_poly.type
_entity_poly.pdbx_seq_one_letter_code
_entity_poly.pdbx_strand_id
1 'polypeptide(L)'
;MKINKNLQQSMLFLMALGVSIFMLFFVITCTWIGYSIKDNCRLAKGKYEGNCTKALISTLEDENNDFRERNNAIWALGQLGEESAAPVLEKLYTGNIPDREPLDQVISQYELKKALKLTKGGFNISALVWKFFVHE
;
A
#
# COMPACT_ATOMS: atom_id res chain seq x y z
N MET A 1 -19.53 -25.26 -34.49
CA MET A 1 -18.26 -25.02 -35.22
C MET A 1 -17.14 -25.71 -34.45
N LYS A 2 -16.51 -26.78 -35.00
CA LYS A 2 -15.39 -27.46 -34.33
C LYS A 2 -14.13 -26.62 -34.50
N ILE A 3 -13.57 -26.12 -33.41
CA ILE A 3 -12.31 -25.38 -33.41
C ILE A 3 -11.19 -26.36 -33.78
N ASN A 4 -10.29 -25.95 -34.69
CA ASN A 4 -9.12 -26.75 -35.06
C ASN A 4 -8.23 -26.97 -33.82
N LYS A 5 -7.77 -28.21 -33.59
CA LYS A 5 -6.87 -28.55 -32.47
C LYS A 5 -5.63 -27.66 -32.43
N ASN A 6 -5.06 -27.33 -33.59
CA ASN A 6 -3.89 -26.44 -33.66
C ASN A 6 -4.23 -25.01 -33.22
N LEU A 7 -5.40 -24.50 -33.62
CA LEU A 7 -5.88 -23.18 -33.20
C LEU A 7 -6.14 -23.15 -31.69
N GLN A 8 -6.77 -24.19 -31.14
CA GLN A 8 -6.99 -24.32 -29.70
C GLN A 8 -5.66 -24.34 -28.93
N GLN A 9 -4.66 -25.09 -29.39
CA GLN A 9 -3.33 -25.13 -28.77
C GLN A 9 -2.63 -23.76 -28.80
N SER A 10 -2.66 -23.06 -29.94
CA SER A 10 -2.10 -21.70 -30.04
C SER A 10 -2.81 -20.72 -29.11
N MET A 11 -4.13 -20.79 -28.98
CA MET A 11 -4.89 -19.95 -28.04
C MET A 11 -4.49 -20.24 -26.58
N LEU A 12 -4.37 -21.51 -26.20
CA LEU A 12 -3.91 -21.91 -24.87
C LEU A 12 -2.50 -21.40 -24.58
N PHE A 13 -1.59 -21.50 -25.55
CA PHE A 13 -0.23 -20.98 -25.40
C PHE A 13 -0.20 -19.46 -25.21
N LEU A 14 -0.95 -18.70 -26.03
CA LEU A 14 -1.04 -17.25 -25.90
C LEU A 14 -1.65 -16.81 -24.58
N MET A 15 -2.68 -17.53 -24.09
CA MET A 15 -3.26 -17.28 -22.76
C MET A 15 -2.24 -17.53 -21.65
N ALA A 16 -1.51 -18.65 -21.70
CA ALA A 16 -0.48 -18.95 -20.70
C ALA A 16 0.65 -17.91 -20.69
N LEU A 17 1.08 -17.47 -21.87
CA LEU A 17 2.07 -16.41 -22.01
C LEU A 17 1.56 -15.09 -21.42
N GLY A 18 0.33 -14.70 -21.74
CA GLY A 18 -0.30 -13.50 -21.19
C GLY A 18 -0.42 -13.53 -19.66
N VAL A 19 -0.86 -14.64 -19.09
CA VAL A 19 -0.93 -14.83 -17.62
C VAL A 19 0.46 -14.76 -16.99
N SER A 20 1.47 -15.36 -17.62
CA SER A 20 2.84 -15.33 -17.10
C SER A 20 3.41 -13.91 -17.07
N ILE A 21 3.19 -13.15 -18.13
CA ILE A 21 3.61 -11.74 -18.22
C ILE A 21 2.88 -10.89 -17.18
N PHE A 22 1.56 -11.08 -17.03
CA PHE A 22 0.77 -10.39 -16.01
C PHE A 22 1.29 -10.69 -14.60
N MET A 23 1.55 -11.97 -14.28
CA MET A 23 2.07 -12.38 -12.98
C MET A 23 3.45 -11.79 -12.70
N LEU A 24 4.32 -11.71 -13.72
CA LEU A 24 5.62 -11.06 -13.59
C LEU A 24 5.47 -9.58 -13.19
N PHE A 25 4.65 -8.81 -13.92
CA PHE A 25 4.42 -7.40 -13.60
C PHE A 25 3.74 -7.21 -12.24
N PHE A 26 2.82 -8.10 -11.87
CA PHE A 26 2.18 -8.08 -10.57
C PHE A 26 3.19 -8.28 -9.43
N VAL A 27 4.12 -9.23 -9.54
CA VAL A 27 5.16 -9.46 -8.52
C VAL A 27 6.14 -8.28 -8.44
N ILE A 28 6.54 -7.71 -9.58
CA ILE A 28 7.43 -6.54 -9.61
C ILE A 28 6.77 -5.36 -8.88
N THR A 29 5.51 -5.05 -9.21
CA THR A 29 4.78 -3.93 -8.58
C THR A 29 4.57 -4.15 -7.09
N CYS A 30 4.22 -5.37 -6.66
CA CYS A 30 4.12 -5.67 -5.23
C CYS A 30 5.45 -5.50 -4.51
N THR A 31 6.55 -5.98 -5.10
CA THR A 31 7.89 -5.83 -4.52
C THR A 31 8.28 -4.37 -4.37
N TRP A 32 7.98 -3.52 -5.36
CA TRP A 32 8.19 -2.07 -5.26
C TRP A 32 7.39 -1.45 -4.11
N ILE A 33 6.12 -1.84 -3.92
CA ILE A 33 5.31 -1.41 -2.77
C ILE A 33 6.02 -1.78 -1.46
N GLY A 34 6.51 -3.02 -1.33
CA GLY A 34 7.27 -3.47 -0.16
C GLY A 34 8.51 -2.63 0.12
N TYR A 35 9.30 -2.33 -0.92
CA TYR A 35 10.47 -1.44 -0.78
C TYR A 35 10.09 -0.03 -0.35
N SER A 36 9.02 0.55 -0.90
CA SER A 36 8.54 1.88 -0.48
C SER A 36 8.09 1.89 0.98
N ILE A 37 7.42 0.84 1.45
CA ILE A 37 7.04 0.72 2.87
C ILE A 37 8.30 0.64 3.74
N LYS A 38 9.25 -0.23 3.38
CA LYS A 38 10.51 -0.39 4.11
C LYS A 38 11.30 0.92 4.18
N ASP A 39 11.32 1.69 3.10
CA ASP A 39 11.99 2.99 3.07
C ASP A 39 11.30 4.01 3.98
N ASN A 40 9.97 4.09 3.95
CA ASN A 40 9.20 4.93 4.88
C ASN A 40 9.43 4.50 6.34
N CYS A 41 9.45 3.19 6.63
CA CYS A 41 9.81 2.67 7.95
C CYS A 41 11.20 3.13 8.39
N ARG A 42 12.20 3.03 7.51
CA ARG A 42 13.57 3.43 7.77
C ARG A 42 13.68 4.93 8.04
N LEU A 43 13.04 5.76 7.21
CA LEU A 43 13.00 7.22 7.38
C LEU A 43 12.34 7.60 8.71
N ALA A 44 11.17 7.02 9.00
CA ALA A 44 10.46 7.26 10.25
C ALA A 44 11.30 6.85 11.47
N LYS A 45 11.89 5.65 11.47
CA LYS A 45 12.78 5.17 12.55
C LYS A 45 14.08 5.96 12.68
N GLY A 46 14.47 6.72 11.65
CA GLY A 46 15.58 7.66 11.72
C GLY A 46 15.26 8.93 12.51
N LYS A 47 13.97 9.31 12.61
CA LYS A 47 13.49 10.50 13.32
C LYS A 47 12.81 10.17 14.65
N TYR A 48 12.17 9.02 14.75
CA TYR A 48 11.35 8.62 15.90
C TYR A 48 11.73 7.24 16.44
N GLU A 49 11.56 7.04 17.74
CA GLU A 49 11.81 5.76 18.39
C GLU A 49 10.68 4.73 18.13
N GLY A 50 11.01 3.44 18.25
CA GLY A 50 10.05 2.34 18.21
C GLY A 50 10.20 1.41 17.00
N ASN A 51 9.22 0.50 16.85
CA ASN A 51 9.09 -0.34 15.65
C ASN A 51 8.54 0.50 14.48
N CYS A 52 8.46 -0.09 13.28
CA CYS A 52 8.02 0.67 12.10
C CYS A 52 6.67 1.37 12.32
N THR A 53 5.66 0.63 12.79
CA THR A 53 4.32 1.18 13.04
C THR A 53 4.34 2.35 14.03
N LYS A 54 5.02 2.22 15.17
CA LYS A 54 5.14 3.31 16.14
C LYS A 54 5.84 4.53 15.55
N ALA A 55 6.94 4.32 14.84
CA ALA A 55 7.68 5.42 14.22
C ALA A 55 6.84 6.13 13.15
N LEU A 56 6.07 5.40 12.34
CA LEU A 56 5.16 5.96 11.34
C LEU A 56 3.98 6.71 11.99
N ILE A 57 3.44 6.21 13.11
CA ILE A 57 2.44 6.94 13.90
C ILE A 57 3.03 8.27 14.36
N SER A 58 4.24 8.28 14.91
CA SER A 58 4.93 9.52 15.30
C SER A 58 5.16 10.45 14.12
N THR A 59 5.51 9.93 12.93
CA THR A 59 5.62 10.73 11.70
C THR A 59 4.30 11.41 11.34
N LEU A 60 3.17 10.72 11.51
CA LEU A 60 1.84 11.26 11.23
C LEU A 60 1.40 12.29 12.29
N GLU A 61 1.77 12.11 13.56
CA GLU A 61 1.36 12.99 14.65
C GLU A 61 2.21 14.27 14.78
N ASP A 62 3.48 14.25 14.34
CA ASP A 62 4.32 15.46 14.34
C ASP A 62 3.83 16.47 13.29
N GLU A 63 3.22 17.56 13.75
CA GLU A 63 2.73 18.64 12.88
C GLU A 63 3.86 19.45 12.24
N ASN A 64 5.12 19.28 12.66
CA ASN A 64 6.27 19.88 11.98
C ASN A 64 6.67 19.11 10.71
N ASN A 65 6.21 17.87 10.54
CA ASN A 65 6.37 17.14 9.29
C ASN A 65 5.45 17.74 8.23
N ASP A 66 5.95 17.79 7.00
CA ASP A 66 5.13 18.26 5.89
C ASP A 66 3.99 17.27 5.56
N PHE A 67 2.99 17.73 4.81
CA PHE A 67 1.86 16.89 4.46
C PHE A 67 2.25 15.67 3.62
N ARG A 68 3.35 15.73 2.86
CA ARG A 68 3.81 14.61 2.04
C ARG A 68 4.34 13.48 2.92
N GLU A 69 5.19 13.79 3.89
CA GLU A 69 5.71 12.84 4.87
C GLU A 69 4.57 12.20 5.67
N ARG A 70 3.61 13.02 6.12
CA ARG A 70 2.44 12.55 6.88
C ARG A 70 1.52 11.67 6.02
N ASN A 71 1.28 12.03 4.76
CA ASN A 71 0.49 11.23 3.82
C ASN A 71 1.20 9.92 3.43
N ASN A 72 2.53 9.93 3.29
CA ASN A 72 3.33 8.72 3.10
C ASN A 72 3.24 7.79 4.31
N ALA A 73 3.26 8.35 5.52
CA ALA A 73 3.06 7.58 6.75
C ALA A 73 1.66 6.94 6.79
N ILE A 74 0.60 7.68 6.45
CA ILE A 74 -0.77 7.13 6.34
C ILE A 74 -0.81 5.97 5.36
N TRP A 75 -0.25 6.14 4.17
CA TRP A 75 -0.22 5.08 3.17
C TRP A 75 0.53 3.85 3.67
N ALA A 76 1.72 4.03 4.25
CA ALA A 76 2.54 2.92 4.75
C ALA A 76 1.85 2.19 5.91
N LEU A 77 1.24 2.90 6.86
CA LEU A 77 0.43 2.32 7.94
C LEU A 77 -0.72 1.47 7.39
N GLY A 78 -1.40 1.97 6.35
CA GLY A 78 -2.42 1.21 5.64
C GLY A 78 -1.88 -0.08 5.00
N GLN A 79 -0.71 -0.02 4.36
CA GLN A 79 -0.11 -1.21 3.75
C GLN A 79 0.35 -2.26 4.77
N LEU A 80 0.88 -1.82 5.92
CA LEU A 80 1.25 -2.70 7.03
C LEU A 80 0.02 -3.45 7.56
N GLY A 81 -1.10 -2.70 7.70
CA GLY A 81 -2.39 -3.23 8.10
C GLY A 81 -2.49 -3.56 9.60
N GLU A 82 -1.60 -2.99 10.44
CA GLU A 82 -1.61 -3.24 11.87
C GLU A 82 -2.76 -2.48 12.56
N GLU A 83 -3.57 -3.20 13.34
CA GLU A 83 -4.75 -2.66 14.03
C GLU A 83 -4.39 -1.51 15.00
N SER A 84 -3.18 -1.52 15.56
CA SER A 84 -2.70 -0.47 16.47
C SER A 84 -2.62 0.92 15.82
N ALA A 85 -2.60 1.01 14.50
CA ALA A 85 -2.62 2.29 13.78
C ALA A 85 -4.03 2.86 13.59
N ALA A 86 -5.09 2.05 13.77
CA ALA A 86 -6.46 2.49 13.53
C ALA A 86 -6.87 3.73 14.37
N PRO A 87 -6.57 3.83 15.68
CA PRO A 87 -7.03 4.95 16.49
C PRO A 87 -6.52 6.32 16.00
N VAL A 88 -5.26 6.43 15.60
CA VAL A 88 -4.69 7.69 15.09
C VAL A 88 -5.26 8.06 13.72
N LEU A 89 -5.48 7.06 12.85
CA LEU A 89 -6.07 7.28 11.54
C LEU A 89 -7.53 7.72 11.66
N GLU A 90 -8.30 7.15 12.59
CA GLU A 90 -9.69 7.54 12.88
C GLU A 90 -9.79 8.97 13.39
N LYS A 91 -8.88 9.36 14.30
CA LYS A 91 -8.83 10.72 14.85
C LYS A 91 -8.72 11.79 13.75
N LEU A 92 -8.04 11.48 12.65
CA LEU A 92 -7.81 12.40 11.53
C LEU A 92 -8.84 12.28 10.41
N TYR A 93 -9.68 11.24 10.44
CA TYR A 93 -10.63 10.95 9.36
C TYR A 93 -11.96 11.68 9.58
N THR A 94 -12.28 12.60 8.67
CA THR A 94 -13.49 13.42 8.71
C THR A 94 -14.64 12.82 7.89
N GLY A 95 -14.35 11.86 7.01
CA GLY A 95 -15.31 11.34 6.04
C GLY A 95 -15.53 12.22 4.81
N ASN A 96 -15.10 13.49 4.85
CA ASN A 96 -15.28 14.45 3.75
C ASN A 96 -14.13 14.34 2.76
N ILE A 97 -14.33 13.56 1.69
CA ILE A 97 -13.34 13.40 0.63
C ILE A 97 -13.74 14.29 -0.56
N PRO A 98 -12.98 15.36 -0.87
CA PRO A 98 -13.26 16.19 -2.03
C PRO A 98 -12.92 15.45 -3.34
N ASP A 99 -13.43 15.95 -4.47
CA ASP A 99 -13.15 15.35 -5.79
C ASP A 99 -11.65 15.30 -6.11
N ARG A 100 -10.87 16.25 -5.58
CA ARG A 100 -9.42 16.31 -5.72
C ARG A 100 -8.75 16.86 -4.47
N GLU A 101 -7.80 16.11 -3.95
CA GLU A 101 -6.93 16.55 -2.86
C GLU A 101 -5.59 17.05 -3.45
N PRO A 102 -5.09 18.22 -3.01
CA PRO A 102 -3.73 18.63 -3.34
C PRO A 102 -2.71 17.69 -2.68
N LEU A 103 -1.62 17.41 -3.38
CA LEU A 103 -0.63 16.41 -2.96
C LEU A 103 0.02 16.72 -1.58
N ASP A 104 0.36 18.00 -1.35
CA ASP A 104 1.23 18.42 -0.22
C ASP A 104 0.65 19.55 0.63
N GLN A 105 -0.67 19.74 0.61
CA GLN A 105 -1.29 20.85 1.34
C GLN A 105 -2.30 20.40 2.40
N VAL A 106 -2.70 19.13 2.37
CA VAL A 106 -3.70 18.58 3.29
C VAL A 106 -3.37 17.14 3.63
N ILE A 107 -3.90 16.68 4.76
CA ILE A 107 -3.97 15.26 5.08
C ILE A 107 -5.02 14.62 4.16
N SER A 108 -4.59 13.64 3.36
CA SER A 108 -5.46 12.96 2.40
C SER A 108 -6.53 12.13 3.12
N GLN A 109 -7.79 12.54 3.00
CA GLN A 109 -8.94 11.81 3.48
C GLN A 109 -9.18 10.54 2.66
N TYR A 110 -8.79 10.55 1.39
CA TYR A 110 -8.81 9.33 0.55
C TYR A 110 -7.83 8.27 1.05
N GLU A 111 -6.57 8.65 1.33
CA GLU A 111 -5.59 7.72 1.88
C GLU A 111 -5.98 7.24 3.28
N LEU A 112 -6.51 8.12 4.15
CA LEU A 112 -7.05 7.72 5.46
C LEU A 112 -8.15 6.67 5.33
N LYS A 113 -9.11 6.86 4.42
CA LYS A 113 -10.19 5.88 4.17
C LYS A 113 -9.63 4.51 3.77
N LYS A 114 -8.63 4.49 2.89
CA LYS A 114 -7.99 3.23 2.46
C LYS A 114 -7.20 2.59 3.60
N ALA A 115 -6.40 3.37 4.32
CA ALA A 115 -5.60 2.90 5.44
C ALA A 115 -6.49 2.29 6.53
N LEU A 116 -7.58 2.99 6.92
CA LEU A 116 -8.57 2.50 7.87
C LEU A 116 -9.24 1.21 7.43
N LYS A 117 -9.54 1.05 6.14
CA LYS A 117 -10.08 -0.20 5.62
C LYS A 117 -9.11 -1.35 5.86
N LEU A 118 -7.82 -1.14 5.63
CA LEU A 118 -6.80 -2.18 5.76
C LEU A 118 -6.46 -2.50 7.21
N THR A 119 -6.34 -1.48 8.08
CA THR A 119 -6.04 -1.67 9.51
C THR A 119 -7.22 -2.27 10.29
N LYS A 120 -8.44 -2.28 9.72
CA LYS A 120 -9.63 -2.93 10.29
C LYS A 120 -9.93 -4.31 9.69
N GLY A 121 -8.89 -5.03 9.25
CA GLY A 121 -9.02 -6.38 8.70
C GLY A 121 -9.39 -6.45 7.22
N GLY A 122 -9.28 -5.34 6.47
CA GLY A 122 -9.47 -5.34 5.03
C GLY A 122 -8.38 -6.14 4.31
N PHE A 123 -8.77 -6.86 3.26
CA PHE A 123 -7.84 -7.69 2.50
C PHE A 123 -6.89 -6.85 1.64
N ASN A 124 -5.58 -7.06 1.82
CA ASN A 124 -4.52 -6.48 1.00
C ASN A 124 -3.73 -7.58 0.27
N ILE A 125 -4.06 -7.83 -1.01
CA ILE A 125 -3.38 -8.87 -1.80
C ILE A 125 -1.91 -8.55 -2.06
N SER A 126 -1.55 -7.26 -2.22
CA SER A 126 -0.15 -6.90 -2.45
C SER A 126 0.70 -7.20 -1.22
N ALA A 127 0.14 -7.05 -0.01
CA ALA A 127 0.81 -7.41 1.24
C ALA A 127 1.18 -8.88 1.36
N LEU A 128 0.37 -9.80 0.83
CA LEU A 128 0.75 -11.21 0.79
C LEU A 128 2.03 -11.44 -0.02
N VAL A 129 2.15 -10.74 -1.14
CA VAL A 129 3.28 -10.87 -2.06
C VAL A 129 4.49 -10.15 -1.50
N TRP A 130 4.37 -8.88 -1.13
CA TRP A 130 5.54 -8.11 -0.72
C TRP A 130 6.08 -8.54 0.64
N LYS A 131 5.26 -8.99 1.59
CA LYS A 131 5.77 -9.54 2.87
C LYS A 131 6.57 -10.84 2.66
N PHE A 132 6.30 -11.57 1.58
CA PHE A 132 7.06 -12.77 1.23
C PHE A 132 8.44 -12.42 0.67
N PHE A 133 8.55 -11.39 -0.18
CA PHE A 133 9.81 -11.03 -0.85
C PHE A 133 10.63 -9.95 -0.14
N VAL A 134 10.00 -9.11 0.68
CA VAL A 134 10.61 -7.98 1.37
C VAL A 134 10.40 -8.14 2.87
N HIS A 135 11.47 -8.48 3.57
CA HIS A 135 11.48 -8.53 5.03
C HIS A 135 11.82 -7.14 5.60
N GLU A 136 11.19 -6.77 6.71
CA GLU A 136 11.56 -5.57 7.48
C GLU A 136 12.97 -5.70 8.06
#